data_AF-A0A7S2DRW0-F1
#
_entry.id   AF-A0A7S2DRW0-F1
#
_cell.length_a   1.000
_cell.length_b   1.000
_cell.length_c   1.000
_cell.angle_alpha   90.00
_cell.angle_beta   90.00
_cell.angle_gamma   90.00
#
_symmetry.space_group_name_H-M   'P 1'
#
loop_
_entity.id
_entity.type
_entity.pdbx_description
1 polymer ?
#
loop_
_entity_poly.entity_id
_entity_poly.type
_entity_poly.pdbx_seq_one_letter_code
_entity_poly.pdbx_strand_id
1 'polypeptide(L)'
;LALAALAAAGTNEEGKKFLEENKDREGVVTLKSGLQYKVLKAGTGKYHPKVDASCECHYAGTTPALTPNAIDLKEDEWKEFDSSYKRGSPTSFAPNQVIKGWTEA
;
A
#
# COMPACT_ATOMS: atom_id res chain seq x y z
N LEU A 1 -29.26 -7.17 -25.23
CA LEU A 1 -28.99 -6.64 -23.88
C LEU A 1 -27.51 -6.91 -23.56
N ALA A 2 -26.67 -5.89 -23.62
CA ALA A 2 -25.29 -5.99 -23.12
C ALA A 2 -25.33 -5.75 -21.61
N LEU A 3 -25.05 -6.79 -20.81
CA LEU A 3 -24.72 -6.61 -19.41
C LEU A 3 -23.39 -5.85 -19.36
N ALA A 4 -23.45 -4.54 -19.12
CA ALA A 4 -22.30 -3.80 -18.65
C ALA A 4 -21.97 -4.36 -17.26
N ALA A 5 -20.88 -5.12 -17.18
CA ALA A 5 -20.27 -5.45 -15.90
C ALA A 5 -19.88 -4.12 -15.25
N LEU A 6 -20.64 -3.68 -14.24
CA LEU A 6 -20.15 -2.67 -13.31
C LEU A 6 -18.99 -3.32 -12.56
N ALA A 7 -17.79 -3.19 -13.10
CA ALA A 7 -16.61 -3.20 -12.26
C ALA A 7 -16.80 -2.01 -11.30
N ALA A 8 -17.24 -2.30 -10.07
CA ALA A 8 -17.14 -1.33 -8.99
C ALA A 8 -15.69 -0.86 -8.99
N ALA A 9 -15.45 0.38 -9.39
CA ALA A 9 -14.10 0.91 -9.47
C ALA A 9 -13.45 0.66 -8.10
N GLY A 10 -12.29 -0.01 -8.07
CA GLY A 10 -11.61 -0.36 -6.82
C GLY A 10 -11.16 0.84 -5.98
N THR A 11 -11.47 2.06 -6.43
CA THR A 11 -11.22 3.33 -5.76
C THR A 11 -12.12 4.44 -6.35
N ASN A 12 -12.21 5.58 -5.65
CA ASN A 12 -12.95 6.79 -6.05
C ASN A 12 -12.13 7.69 -7.00
N GLU A 13 -12.67 8.85 -7.41
CA GLU A 13 -11.98 9.76 -8.33
C GLU A 13 -10.68 10.31 -7.75
N GLU A 14 -10.66 10.61 -6.45
CA GLU A 14 -9.48 11.08 -5.74
C GLU A 14 -8.38 10.01 -5.74
N GLY A 15 -8.74 8.75 -5.50
CA GLY A 15 -7.79 7.65 -5.55
C GLY A 15 -7.27 7.36 -6.95
N LYS A 16 -8.11 7.48 -7.99
CA LYS A 16 -7.65 7.38 -9.37
C LYS A 16 -6.67 8.49 -9.71
N LYS A 17 -6.99 9.73 -9.36
CA LYS A 17 -6.11 10.88 -9.57
C LYS A 17 -4.77 10.68 -8.86
N PHE A 18 -4.80 10.26 -7.60
CA PHE A 18 -3.57 9.95 -6.85
C PHE A 18 -2.72 8.90 -7.57
N LEU A 19 -3.31 7.79 -8.02
CA LEU A 19 -2.57 6.73 -8.73
C LEU A 19 -2.01 7.20 -10.08
N GLU A 20 -2.76 8.00 -10.83
CA GLU A 20 -2.31 8.57 -12.10
C GLU A 20 -1.12 9.52 -11.92
N GLU A 21 -1.13 10.35 -10.88
CA GLU A 21 -0.01 11.24 -10.56
C GLU A 21 1.16 10.49 -9.92
N ASN A 22 0.88 9.46 -9.10
CA ASN A 22 1.88 8.77 -8.32
C ASN A 22 2.80 7.88 -9.17
N LYS A 23 2.28 7.29 -10.26
CA LYS A 23 3.08 6.42 -11.15
C LYS A 23 4.27 7.14 -11.79
N ASP A 24 4.17 8.46 -11.95
CA ASP A 24 5.17 9.29 -12.61
C ASP A 24 6.18 9.90 -11.61
N ARG A 25 6.01 9.63 -10.31
CA ARG A 25 6.90 10.16 -9.26
C ARG A 25 8.22 9.38 -9.19
N GLU A 26 9.28 10.07 -8.79
CA GLU A 26 10.61 9.48 -8.67
C GLU A 26 10.66 8.31 -7.68
N GLY A 27 11.21 7.19 -8.14
CA GLY A 27 11.37 5.96 -7.37
C GLY A 27 10.10 5.12 -7.23
N VAL A 28 8.96 5.57 -7.79
CA VAL A 28 7.75 4.75 -7.85
C VAL A 28 7.88 3.72 -8.99
N VAL A 29 7.56 2.48 -8.67
CA VAL A 29 7.50 1.36 -9.60
C VAL A 29 6.06 0.89 -9.69
N THR A 30 5.55 0.75 -10.91
CA THR A 30 4.20 0.21 -11.17
C THR A 30 4.30 -1.22 -11.69
N LEU A 31 3.63 -2.14 -11.01
CA LEU A 31 3.55 -3.54 -11.39
C LEU A 31 2.41 -3.78 -12.40
N LYS A 32 2.41 -4.96 -13.04
CA LYS A 32 1.37 -5.35 -14.01
C LYS A 32 -0.04 -5.43 -13.40
N SER A 33 -0.13 -5.67 -12.09
CA SER A 33 -1.40 -5.67 -11.35
C SER A 33 -1.99 -4.26 -11.15
N GLY A 34 -1.20 -3.20 -11.40
CA GLY A 34 -1.52 -1.83 -11.06
C GLY A 34 -1.04 -1.40 -9.67
N LEU A 35 -0.47 -2.31 -8.87
CA LEU A 35 0.18 -1.95 -7.60
C LEU A 35 1.36 -1.01 -7.86
N GLN A 36 1.43 0.07 -7.10
CA GLN A 36 2.54 1.02 -7.13
C GLN A 36 3.27 0.95 -5.79
N TYR A 37 4.59 0.88 -5.83
CA TYR A 37 5.42 0.89 -4.62
C TYR A 37 6.68 1.74 -4.82
N LYS A 38 7.25 2.20 -3.71
CA LYS A 38 8.53 2.90 -3.67
C LYS A 38 9.36 2.33 -2.52
N VAL A 39 10.59 1.90 -2.82
CA VAL A 39 11.52 1.43 -1.79
C VAL A 39 12.17 2.64 -1.13
N LEU A 40 11.81 2.93 0.12
CA LEU A 40 12.42 4.02 0.89
C LEU A 40 13.81 3.65 1.43
N LYS A 41 13.95 2.42 1.92
CA LYS A 41 15.20 1.87 2.41
C LYS A 41 15.23 0.37 2.14
N ALA A 42 16.18 -0.06 1.31
CA ALA A 42 16.37 -1.48 1.05
C ALA A 42 16.88 -2.18 2.31
N GLY A 43 16.26 -3.32 2.65
CA GLY A 43 16.78 -4.21 3.68
C GLY A 43 18.10 -4.85 3.25
N THR A 44 18.92 -5.27 4.22
CA THR A 44 20.18 -5.99 3.98
C THR A 44 20.04 -7.51 4.12
N GLY A 45 18.82 -7.99 4.40
CA GLY A 45 18.52 -9.42 4.54
C GLY A 45 18.65 -10.15 3.20
N LYS A 46 19.12 -11.40 3.25
CA LYS A 46 19.23 -12.28 2.07
C LYS A 46 17.98 -13.12 1.83
N TYR A 47 17.11 -13.21 2.84
CA TYR A 47 15.93 -14.04 2.82
C TYR A 47 14.70 -13.16 2.59
N HIS A 48 13.88 -13.58 1.63
CA HIS A 48 12.58 -12.98 1.37
C HIS A 48 11.49 -13.95 1.87
N PRO A 49 10.43 -13.44 2.50
CA PRO A 49 9.38 -14.28 3.04
C PRO A 49 8.68 -15.07 1.93
N LYS A 50 8.39 -16.33 2.22
CA LYS A 50 7.45 -17.13 1.40
C LYS A 50 6.02 -16.68 1.71
N VAL A 51 5.09 -17.07 0.84
CA VAL A 51 3.66 -16.70 0.98
C VAL A 51 3.03 -17.12 2.31
N ASP A 52 3.56 -18.14 2.97
CA ASP A 52 3.11 -18.69 4.25
C ASP A 52 4.01 -18.31 5.44
N ALA A 53 5.09 -17.55 5.20
CA ALA A 53 6.02 -17.17 6.24
C ALA A 53 5.45 -16.03 7.10
N SER A 54 5.43 -16.24 8.42
CA SER A 54 5.07 -15.19 9.38
C SER A 54 6.10 -14.05 9.31
N CYS A 55 5.60 -12.84 9.09
CA CYS A 55 6.35 -11.61 9.01
C CYS A 55 5.87 -10.66 10.10
N GLU A 56 6.79 -10.11 10.88
CA GLU A 56 6.48 -9.02 11.81
C GLU A 56 6.74 -7.69 11.13
N CYS A 57 5.69 -6.88 11.02
CA CYS A 57 5.77 -5.59 10.34
C CYS A 57 5.20 -4.49 11.22
N HIS A 58 5.91 -3.36 11.23
CA HIS A 58 5.28 -2.10 11.51
C HIS A 58 4.75 -1.49 10.22
N TYR A 59 3.56 -0.90 10.31
CA TYR A 59 2.86 -0.20 9.24
C TYR A 59 2.03 0.96 9.78
N ALA A 60 1.78 1.92 8.89
CA ALA A 60 0.78 2.97 8.99
C ALA A 60 -0.01 3.03 7.67
N GLY A 61 -1.32 3.20 7.78
CA GLY A 61 -2.24 3.23 6.64
C GLY A 61 -3.03 4.52 6.58
N THR A 62 -3.02 5.18 5.43
CA THR A 62 -3.85 6.35 5.11
C THR A 62 -4.51 6.19 3.74
N THR A 63 -5.46 7.07 3.41
CA THR A 63 -6.10 7.12 2.09
C THR A 63 -5.90 8.51 1.48
N PRO A 64 -5.98 8.65 0.15
CA PRO A 64 -5.94 9.96 -0.50
C PRO A 64 -7.00 10.95 0.01
N ALA A 65 -8.12 10.47 0.55
CA ALA A 65 -9.13 11.32 1.17
C ALA A 65 -8.72 11.85 2.55
N LEU A 66 -7.95 11.08 3.32
CA LEU A 66 -7.44 11.50 4.64
C LEU A 66 -6.15 12.32 4.52
N THR A 67 -5.26 11.93 3.61
CA THR A 67 -3.96 12.57 3.38
C THR A 67 -3.64 12.52 1.88
N PRO A 68 -4.06 13.52 1.10
CA PRO A 68 -3.94 13.51 -0.37
C PRO A 68 -2.52 13.32 -0.91
N ASN A 69 -1.53 13.88 -0.21
CA ASN A 69 -0.12 13.85 -0.62
C ASN A 69 0.74 13.06 0.38
N ALA A 70 0.21 11.96 0.92
CA ALA A 70 0.91 11.14 1.92
C ALA A 70 2.35 10.80 1.52
N ILE A 71 2.58 10.49 0.24
CA ILE A 71 3.90 10.12 -0.29
C ILE A 71 4.96 11.25 -0.21
N ASP A 72 4.53 12.51 -0.05
CA ASP A 72 5.40 13.69 0.09
C ASP A 72 5.61 14.12 1.54
N LEU A 73 4.80 13.59 2.46
CA LEU A 73 4.76 13.99 3.85
C LEU A 73 5.45 12.96 4.73
N LYS A 74 5.90 13.38 5.91
CA LYS A 74 6.35 12.43 6.92
C LYS A 74 5.16 11.72 7.55
N GLU A 75 5.37 10.50 8.02
CA GLU A 75 4.32 9.66 8.60
C GLU A 75 3.60 10.34 9.78
N ASP A 76 4.30 11.16 10.57
CA ASP A 76 3.72 11.92 11.70
C ASP A 76 2.72 13.01 11.26
N GLU A 77 2.73 13.38 9.98
CA GLU A 77 1.78 14.33 9.38
C GLU A 77 0.55 13.63 8.78
N TRP A 78 0.54 12.30 8.74
CA TRP A 78 -0.54 11.55 8.12
C TRP A 78 -1.76 11.47 9.04
N LYS A 79 -2.93 11.69 8.44
CA LYS A 79 -4.18 11.25 9.04
C LYS A 79 -4.41 9.79 8.66
N GLU A 80 -4.18 8.90 9.61
CA GLU A 80 -4.23 7.45 9.40
C GLU A 80 -5.62 6.88 9.71
N PHE A 81 -5.97 5.79 9.03
CA PHE A 81 -7.10 4.94 9.44
C PHE A 81 -6.63 3.77 10.34
N ASP A 82 -5.37 3.35 10.24
CA ASP A 82 -4.77 2.30 11.05
C ASP A 82 -3.25 2.51 11.17
N SER A 83 -2.67 2.20 12.33
CA SER A 83 -1.22 2.29 12.57
C SER A 83 -0.77 1.41 13.71
N SER A 84 0.20 0.54 13.42
CA SER A 84 0.88 -0.28 14.42
C SER A 84 1.79 0.54 15.33
N TYR A 85 2.35 1.66 14.84
CA TYR A 85 3.20 2.55 15.61
C TYR A 85 2.41 3.20 16.74
N LYS A 86 1.18 3.65 16.45
CA LYS A 86 0.25 4.18 17.46
C LYS A 86 -0.17 3.13 18.50
N ARG A 87 -0.22 1.85 18.11
CA ARG A 87 -0.45 0.74 19.05
C ARG A 87 0.77 0.40 19.90
N GLY A 88 1.97 0.81 19.50
CA GLY A 88 3.22 0.53 20.20
C GLY A 88 3.77 -0.89 20.02
N SER A 89 3.20 -1.69 19.11
CA SER A 89 3.68 -3.04 18.82
C SER A 89 3.51 -3.42 17.35
N PRO A 90 4.44 -4.21 16.78
CA PRO A 90 4.32 -4.70 15.42
C PRO A 90 3.14 -5.67 15.32
N THR A 91 2.69 -5.93 14.11
CA THR A 91 1.68 -6.96 13.86
C THR A 91 2.27 -8.06 12.99
N SER A 92 1.95 -9.31 13.34
CA SER A 92 2.43 -10.49 12.65
C SER A 92 1.41 -10.95 11.63
N PHE A 93 1.84 -11.13 10.38
CA PHE A 93 1.00 -11.61 9.29
C PHE A 93 1.80 -12.53 8.37
N ALA A 94 1.14 -13.50 7.74
CA ALA A 94 1.68 -14.18 6.57
C ALA A 94 1.16 -13.50 5.28
N PRO A 95 1.94 -13.40 4.19
CA PRO A 95 1.51 -12.75 2.96
C PRO A 95 0.19 -13.29 2.38
N ASN A 96 -0.13 -14.57 2.58
CA ASN A 96 -1.38 -15.17 2.14
C ASN A 96 -2.62 -14.84 3.01
N GLN A 97 -2.46 -14.12 4.12
CA GLN A 97 -3.54 -13.74 5.06
C GLN A 97 -3.96 -12.27 4.95
N VAL A 98 -3.30 -11.50 4.08
CA VAL A 98 -3.51 -10.06 3.91
C VAL A 98 -4.14 -9.76 2.55
N ILE A 99 -4.51 -8.50 2.33
CA ILE A 99 -5.06 -8.05 1.05
C ILE A 99 -4.05 -8.27 -0.08
N LYS A 100 -4.55 -8.52 -1.30
CA LYS A 100 -3.72 -8.88 -2.47
C LYS A 100 -2.54 -7.94 -2.73
N GLY A 101 -2.71 -6.63 -2.50
CA GLY A 101 -1.64 -5.66 -2.67
C GLY A 101 -0.47 -5.88 -1.69
N TRP A 102 -0.75 -6.27 -0.44
CA TRP A 102 0.28 -6.64 0.53
C TRP A 102 0.89 -8.02 0.25
N THR A 103 0.12 -8.95 -0.33
CA THR A 103 0.64 -10.26 -0.75
C THR A 103 1.64 -10.15 -1.90
N GLU A 104 1.44 -9.18 -2.80
CA GLU A 104 2.28 -8.99 -3.99
C GLU A 104 3.56 -8.17 -3.72
N ALA A 105 3.51 -7.23 -2.76
CA ALA A 105 4.62 -6.35 -2.38
C ALA A 105 5.78 -7.11 -1.71
#